data_AF-A0ABD3NQ49-F1
#
_entry.id   AF-A0ABD3NQ49-F1
#
_cell.length_a   1.000
_cell.length_b   1.000
_cell.length_c   1.000
_cell.angle_alpha   90.00
_cell.angle_beta   90.00
_cell.angle_gamma   90.00
#
_symmetry.space_group_name_H-M   'P 1'
#
loop_
_entity.id
_entity.type
_entity.pdbx_description
1 polymer ?
#
loop_
_entity_poly.entity_id
_entity_poly.type
_entity_poly.pdbx_seq_one_letter_code
_entity_poly.pdbx_strand_id
1 'polypeptide(L)' 'MSAPISFSVTYVFPSCKITPKCVGAYPIRVIIEAHDTTGSVVIWNGDQKSLFRKYATKRKAAQEDIVTKLNAFKASRL' A
#
# COMPACT_ATOMS: atom_id res chain seq x y z
N MET A 1 4.72 23.41 -19.78
CA MET A 1 3.50 22.66 -19.42
C MET A 1 3.84 21.75 -18.24
N SER A 2 3.31 22.02 -17.05
CA SER A 2 3.62 21.24 -15.84
C SER A 2 2.78 19.96 -15.85
N ALA A 3 3.44 18.80 -15.78
CA ALA A 3 2.76 17.50 -15.81
C ALA A 3 1.85 17.33 -14.57
N PRO A 4 0.65 16.73 -14.71
CA PRO A 4 -0.24 16.52 -13.58
C PRO A 4 0.45 15.60 -12.55
N ILE A 5 0.47 16.05 -11.29
CA ILE A 5 0.97 15.28 -10.16
C ILE A 5 0.05 14.06 -9.99
N SER A 6 0.43 12.95 -10.63
CA SER A 6 -0.23 11.67 -10.46
C SER A 6 0.09 11.15 -9.06
N PHE A 7 -0.90 11.12 -8.18
CA PHE A 7 -0.80 10.54 -6.83
C PHE A 7 -0.78 8.99 -6.90
N SER A 8 0.14 8.45 -7.70
CA SER A 8 0.38 7.01 -7.81
C SER A 8 1.10 6.48 -6.57
N VAL A 9 0.90 5.21 -6.22
CA VAL A 9 1.68 4.51 -5.18
C VAL A 9 3.18 4.64 -5.44
N THR A 10 3.60 4.64 -6.71
CA THR A 10 5.00 4.84 -7.11
C THR A 10 5.54 6.23 -6.80
N TYR A 11 4.70 7.25 -6.62
CA TYR A 11 5.14 8.58 -6.20
C TYR A 11 5.48 8.62 -4.70
N VAL A 12 4.73 7.89 -3.88
CA VAL A 12 4.96 7.80 -2.42
C VAL A 12 6.05 6.78 -2.10
N PHE A 13 6.12 5.70 -2.89
CA PHE A 13 7.02 4.58 -2.69
C PHE A 13 7.65 4.17 -4.04
N PRO A 14 8.77 4.79 -4.43
CA PRO A 14 9.37 4.63 -5.76
C PRO A 14 9.81 3.21 -6.10
N SER A 15 10.12 2.39 -5.10
CA SER A 15 10.58 1.01 -5.25
C SER A 15 9.45 -0.02 -5.40
N CYS A 16 8.17 0.42 -5.42
CA CYS A 16 7.04 -0.49 -5.52
C CYS A 16 6.90 -1.12 -6.91
N LYS A 17 6.65 -2.43 -6.95
CA LYS A 17 6.24 -3.15 -8.15
C LYS A 17 4.74 -3.46 -8.09
N ILE A 18 4.00 -3.05 -9.12
CA ILE A 18 2.57 -3.37 -9.26
C ILE A 18 2.46 -4.71 -9.99
N THR A 19 1.81 -5.70 -9.37
CA THR A 19 1.58 -7.02 -9.98
C THR A 19 0.08 -7.20 -10.24
N PRO A 20 -0.38 -7.29 -11.50
CA PRO A 20 -1.80 -7.43 -11.82
C PRO A 20 -2.23 -8.89 -11.61
N LYS A 21 -2.64 -9.23 -10.39
CA LYS A 21 -3.28 -10.51 -10.06
C LYS A 21 -4.76 -10.24 -9.73
N CYS A 22 -5.51 -9.83 -10.73
CA CYS A 22 -6.92 -9.46 -10.57
C CYS A 22 -7.76 -10.73 -10.36
N VAL A 23 -8.07 -11.05 -9.10
CA VAL A 23 -9.19 -11.94 -8.78
C VAL A 23 -10.46 -11.14 -9.05
N GLY A 24 -11.34 -11.60 -9.94
CA GLY A 24 -12.60 -10.94 -10.29
C GLY A 24 -13.62 -10.92 -9.15
N ALA A 25 -13.22 -10.45 -7.97
CA ALA A 25 -13.98 -10.44 -6.74
C ALA A 25 -14.04 -9.01 -6.19
N TYR A 26 -15.25 -8.57 -5.89
CA TYR A 26 -15.53 -7.28 -5.29
C TYR A 26 -15.73 -7.44 -3.76
N PRO A 27 -15.30 -6.48 -2.93
CA PRO A 27 -14.55 -5.26 -3.27
C PRO A 27 -13.12 -5.56 -3.73
N ILE A 28 -12.60 -4.72 -4.62
CA ILE A 28 -11.19 -4.78 -5.04
C ILE A 28 -10.33 -4.61 -3.79
N ARG A 29 -9.47 -5.60 -3.52
CA ARG A 29 -8.55 -5.57 -2.38
C ARG A 29 -7.16 -5.15 -2.83
N VAL A 30 -6.46 -4.45 -1.94
CA VAL A 30 -5.07 -4.07 -2.10
C VAL A 30 -4.28 -4.77 -1.00
N ILE A 31 -3.23 -5.48 -1.40
CA ILE A 31 -2.29 -6.15 -0.51
C ILE A 31 -0.94 -5.46 -0.67
N ILE A 32 -0.30 -5.12 0.43
CA ILE A 32 1.05 -4.56 0.48
C ILE A 32 1.95 -5.60 1.13
N GLU A 33 2.96 -6.04 0.41
CA GLU A 33 3.92 -7.05 0.84
C GLU A 33 5.32 -6.42 0.94
N ALA A 34 6.06 -6.77 2.00
CA ALA A 34 7.48 -6.48 2.12
C ALA A 34 8.26 -7.75 1.77
N HIS A 35 9.31 -7.60 0.97
CA HIS A 35 10.17 -8.70 0.55
C HIS A 35 11.56 -8.53 1.19
N ASP A 36 12.04 -9.57 1.88
CA ASP A 36 13.41 -9.67 2.41
C ASP A 36 14.10 -10.96 1.92
N THR A 37 15.31 -11.23 2.42
CA THR A 37 16.10 -12.42 2.06
C THR A 37 15.49 -13.75 2.53
N THR A 38 14.61 -13.70 3.53
CA THR A 38 13.88 -14.82 4.12
C THR A 38 12.51 -15.06 3.49
N GLY A 39 11.93 -14.07 2.80
CA GLY A 39 10.68 -14.24 2.07
C GLY A 39 9.83 -12.97 1.96
N SER A 40 8.55 -13.16 1.65
CA SER A 40 7.54 -12.08 1.56
C SER A 40 6.62 -12.09 2.79
N VAL A 41 6.41 -10.93 3.41
CA VAL A 41 5.49 -10.73 4.53
C VAL A 41 4.41 -9.71 4.13
N VAL A 42 3.15 -10.05 4.36
CA VAL A 42 2.03 -9.13 4.15
C VAL A 42 2.05 -8.06 5.25
N ILE A 43 2.29 -6.81 4.86
CA ILE A 43 2.28 -5.64 5.74
C ILE A 43 0.85 -5.14 5.92
N TRP A 44 0.05 -5.16 4.87
CA TRP A 44 -1.31 -4.63 4.91
C TRP A 44 -2.22 -5.29 3.88
N ASN A 45 -3.50 -5.45 4.23
CA ASN A 45 -4.54 -5.95 3.34
C ASN A 45 -5.86 -5.21 3.66
N GLY A 46 -6.48 -4.63 2.63
CA GLY A 46 -7.76 -3.94 2.80
C GLY A 46 -8.45 -3.59 1.48
N ASP A 47 -9.64 -3.00 1.60
CA ASP A 47 -10.40 -2.50 0.45
C ASP A 47 -9.67 -1.31 -0.21
N GLN A 48 -9.56 -1.33 -1.54
CA GLN A 48 -9.03 -0.23 -2.33
C GLN A 48 -9.74 1.10 -2.02
N LYS A 49 -11.05 1.07 -1.73
CA LYS A 49 -11.81 2.28 -1.37
C LYS A 49 -11.25 2.99 -0.15
N SER A 50 -10.68 2.27 0.80
CA SER A 50 -10.07 2.87 1.98
C SER A 50 -8.89 3.77 1.61
N LEU A 51 -8.30 3.63 0.42
CA LEU A 51 -7.17 4.44 -0.05
C LEU A 51 -7.61 5.64 -0.91
N PHE A 52 -8.89 5.76 -1.28
CA PHE A 52 -9.35 6.83 -2.15
C PHE A 52 -9.41 8.19 -1.45
N ARG A 53 -9.02 9.25 -2.16
CA ARG A 53 -9.04 10.64 -1.66
C ARG A 53 -10.44 11.09 -1.20
N LYS A 54 -11.51 10.59 -1.82
CA LYS A 54 -12.90 10.87 -1.44
C LYS A 54 -13.23 10.43 0.00
N TYR A 55 -12.55 9.41 0.51
CA TYR A 55 -12.75 8.90 1.87
C TYR A 55 -11.58 9.31 2.77
N ALA A 56 -11.38 10.62 2.95
CA ALA A 56 -10.20 11.19 3.62
C ALA A 56 -9.89 10.55 4.99
N THR A 57 -10.91 10.35 5.84
CA THR A 57 -10.74 9.72 7.16
C THR A 57 -10.27 8.28 7.05
N LYS A 58 -10.88 7.48 6.16
CA LYS A 58 -10.49 6.08 5.92
C LYS A 58 -9.08 6.01 5.33
N ARG A 59 -8.74 6.93 4.43
CA ARG A 59 -7.42 7.05 3.81
C ARG A 59 -6.36 7.37 4.84
N LYS A 60 -6.60 8.33 5.74
CA LYS A 60 -5.66 8.67 6.81
C LYS A 60 -5.42 7.47 7.72
N ALA A 61 -6.49 6.81 8.18
CA ALA A 61 -6.38 5.63 9.02
C ALA A 61 -5.62 4.48 8.33
N ALA A 62 -5.91 4.22 7.04
CA ALA A 62 -5.20 3.19 6.27
C ALA A 62 -3.71 3.53 6.10
N GLN A 63 -3.38 4.79 5.82
CA GLN A 63 -1.98 5.23 5.70
C GLN A 63 -1.22 5.11 7.01
N GLU A 64 -1.83 5.52 8.13
CA GLU A 64 -1.25 5.38 9.47
C GLU A 64 -1.02 3.91 9.82
N ASP A 65 -1.97 3.02 9.54
CA ASP A 65 -1.85 1.58 9.76
C ASP A 65 -0.73 0.95 8.91
N ILE A 66 -0.65 1.30 7.62
CA ILE A 66 0.41 0.85 6.71
C ILE A 66 1.78 1.29 7.24
N VAL A 67 1.94 2.56 7.58
CA VAL A 67 3.22 3.11 8.08
C VAL A 67 3.61 2.45 9.40
N THR A 68 2.67 2.29 10.32
CA THR A 68 2.90 1.64 11.62
C THR A 68 3.38 0.21 11.45
N LYS A 69 2.69 -0.61 10.65
CA LYS A 69 3.07 -2.00 10.39
C LYS A 69 4.40 -2.12 9.64
N LEU A 70 4.66 -1.21 8.71
CA LEU A 70 5.92 -1.18 7.97
C LEU A 70 7.11 -0.81 8.87
N ASN A 71 6.92 0.12 9.81
CA ASN A 71 7.95 0.46 10.81
C ASN A 71 8.17 -0.68 11.81
N ALA A 72 7.11 -1.36 12.25
CA ALA A 72 7.23 -2.55 13.10
C ALA A 72 8.00 -3.68 12.38
N PHE A 73 7.73 -3.90 11.08
CA PHE A 73 8.48 -4.86 10.27
C PHE A 73 9.95 -4.47 10.12
N LYS A 74 10.26 -3.18 9.90
CA LYS A 74 11.66 -2.72 9.86
C LYS A 74 12.38 -2.94 11.18
N ALA A 75 11.71 -2.65 12.31
CA ALA A 75 12.28 -2.80 13.64
C ALA A 75 12.54 -4.26 14.02
N SER A 76 11.77 -5.23 13.49
CA SER A 76 11.99 -6.66 13.75
C SER A 76 13.07 -7.31 12.87
N ARG A 77 13.65 -6.54 11.93
CA ARG A 77 14.70 -6.98 11.00
C ARG A 77 16.04 -6.27 11.19
N LEU A 78 16.08 -5.23 12.03
CA LEU A 78 17.29 -4.61 12.57
C LEU A 78 17.72 -5.36 13.84
#